data_AF-D3FVS7-F1
#
_entry.id   AF-D3FVS7-F1
#
_cell.length_a   1.000
_cell.length_b   1.000
_cell.length_c   1.000
_cell.angle_alpha   90.00
_cell.angle_beta   90.00
_cell.angle_gamma   90.00
#
_symmetry.space_group_name_H-M   'P 1'
#
loop_
_entity.id
_entity.type
_entity.pdbx_description
1 polymer ?
#
loop_
_entity_poly.entity_id
_entity_poly.type
_entity_poly.pdbx_seq_one_letter_code
_entity_poly.pdbx_strand_id
1 'polypeptide(L)'
;MYKENAKEEVTRWKRKLLKRPSMAGRYTKKLQVKMNTMIPERVHTVVTTGIRNMVQATLTGTEHTANKEPLYDLSLEEREEKVRQLIKSYKRTAAAEGAGTGAGGILLGLADFPLLLGIKMKFLFDVAQAYGYDVRDYRERLFVLRLFQLAFSSGDKRIEALKRIEEWEEEYNYLPSKREYMEHVDWKEFQLNYRDFIDLPKMLQMIPGFGAIVGAAANYHFLDLLGETAMNSYRIRLFEQEKNGEDL
;
A
#
# COMPACT_ATOMS: atom_id res chain seq x y z
N MET A 1 4.37 -1.56 28.18
CA MET A 1 2.92 -1.44 27.97
C MET A 1 2.58 -1.21 26.49
N TYR A 2 3.16 -0.20 25.83
CA TYR A 2 2.88 0.12 24.42
C TYR A 2 3.08 -1.06 23.45
N LYS A 3 4.22 -1.74 23.54
CA LYS A 3 4.57 -2.88 22.67
C LYS A 3 3.58 -4.05 22.78
N GLU A 4 3.05 -4.33 23.97
CA GLU A 4 2.05 -5.39 24.15
C GLU A 4 0.74 -5.03 23.47
N ASN A 5 0.28 -3.78 23.64
CA ASN A 5 -0.90 -3.26 22.94
C ASN A 5 -0.71 -3.34 21.41
N ALA A 6 0.49 -3.03 20.89
CA ALA A 6 0.80 -3.14 19.47
C ALA A 6 0.71 -4.59 18.95
N LYS A 7 1.16 -5.59 19.73
CA LYS A 7 0.99 -7.02 19.40
C LYS A 7 -0.48 -7.44 19.36
N GLU A 8 -1.27 -6.97 20.32
CA GLU A 8 -2.72 -7.23 20.34
C GLU A 8 -3.43 -6.57 19.15
N GLU A 9 -3.05 -5.35 18.79
CA GLU A 9 -3.56 -4.64 17.61
C GLU A 9 -3.26 -5.40 16.32
N VAL A 10 -2.02 -5.86 16.13
CA VAL A 10 -1.63 -6.70 14.98
C VAL A 10 -2.50 -7.95 14.93
N THR A 11 -2.70 -8.62 16.07
CA THR A 11 -3.53 -9.83 16.15
C THR A 11 -4.99 -9.56 15.76
N ARG A 12 -5.58 -8.46 16.27
CA ARG A 12 -6.95 -8.04 15.91
C ARG A 12 -7.05 -7.68 14.43
N TRP A 13 -6.07 -6.96 13.91
CA TRP A 13 -6.00 -6.56 12.50
C TRP A 13 -5.90 -7.77 11.57
N LYS A 14 -5.01 -8.74 11.86
CA LYS A 14 -4.92 -10.01 11.13
C LYS A 14 -6.26 -10.75 11.11
N ARG A 15 -6.93 -10.88 12.26
CA ARG A 15 -8.26 -11.50 12.34
C ARG A 15 -9.29 -10.78 11.47
N LYS A 16 -9.25 -9.45 11.40
CA LYS A 16 -10.12 -8.64 10.53
C LYS A 16 -9.84 -8.90 9.04
N LEU A 17 -8.56 -9.03 8.65
CA LEU A 17 -8.18 -9.34 7.27
C LEU A 17 -8.58 -10.75 6.82
N LEU A 18 -8.44 -11.73 7.72
CA LEU A 18 -8.73 -13.16 7.46
C LEU A 18 -10.22 -13.50 7.51
N LYS A 19 -11.06 -12.63 8.09
CA LYS A 19 -12.51 -12.82 8.08
C LYS A 19 -13.04 -12.86 6.64
N ARG A 20 -13.68 -13.98 6.28
CA ARG A 20 -14.41 -14.12 5.01
C ARG A 20 -15.57 -13.11 4.98
N PRO A 21 -15.90 -12.53 3.81
CA PRO A 21 -17.08 -11.67 3.69
C PRO A 21 -18.34 -12.46 4.09
N SER A 22 -19.22 -11.82 4.84
CA SER A 22 -20.48 -12.41 5.30
C SER A 22 -21.38 -12.81 4.12
N MET A 23 -22.36 -13.68 4.35
CA MET A 23 -23.28 -14.16 3.30
C MET A 23 -24.06 -13.01 2.62
N ALA A 24 -24.38 -11.93 3.34
CA ALA A 24 -24.93 -10.69 2.76
C ALA A 24 -23.94 -10.00 1.79
N GLY A 25 -22.64 -10.09 2.08
CA GLY A 25 -21.56 -9.66 1.18
C GLY A 25 -21.47 -10.46 -0.12
N ARG A 26 -22.02 -11.69 -0.20
CA ARG A 26 -22.05 -12.47 -1.45
C ARG A 26 -23.09 -11.94 -2.43
N TYR A 27 -24.20 -11.37 -1.93
CA TYR A 27 -25.22 -10.75 -2.77
C TYR A 27 -24.75 -9.41 -3.34
N THR A 28 -24.09 -8.58 -2.53
CA THR A 28 -23.44 -7.35 -3.04
C THR A 28 -22.32 -7.66 -4.02
N LYS A 29 -21.63 -8.81 -3.89
CA LYS A 29 -20.62 -9.27 -4.85
C LYS A 29 -21.20 -9.46 -6.27
N LYS A 30 -22.45 -9.90 -6.44
CA LYS A 30 -23.09 -10.01 -7.77
C LYS A 30 -23.35 -8.64 -8.41
N LEU A 31 -23.77 -7.65 -7.61
CA LEU A 31 -23.92 -6.26 -8.06
C LEU A 31 -22.56 -5.63 -8.39
N GLN A 32 -21.54 -5.90 -7.56
CA GLN A 32 -20.17 -5.46 -7.77
C GLN A 32 -19.59 -6.07 -9.06
N VAL A 33 -19.79 -7.38 -9.31
CA VAL A 33 -19.34 -8.05 -10.54
C VAL A 33 -20.02 -7.45 -11.78
N LYS A 34 -21.32 -7.13 -11.72
CA LYS A 34 -22.03 -6.50 -12.83
C LYS A 34 -21.53 -5.06 -13.10
N MET A 35 -21.19 -4.31 -12.05
CA MET A 35 -20.53 -3.01 -12.20
C MET A 35 -19.11 -3.15 -12.77
N ASN A 36 -18.36 -4.18 -12.38
CA ASN A 36 -17.02 -4.44 -12.91
C ASN A 36 -17.04 -4.69 -14.43
N THR A 37 -18.10 -5.33 -14.95
CA THR A 37 -18.28 -5.54 -16.39
C THR A 37 -18.75 -4.30 -17.15
N MET A 38 -19.04 -3.20 -16.45
CA MET A 38 -19.48 -1.92 -17.06
C MET A 38 -18.39 -0.83 -17.00
N ILE A 39 -17.19 -1.14 -16.52
CA ILE A 39 -16.08 -0.18 -16.49
C ILE A 39 -15.60 0.05 -17.94
N PRO A 40 -15.55 1.30 -18.43
CA PRO A 40 -15.07 1.56 -19.79
C PRO A 40 -13.59 1.17 -20.00
N GLU A 41 -13.25 0.68 -21.19
CA GLU A 41 -11.88 0.27 -21.56
C GLU A 41 -10.82 1.36 -21.31
N ARG A 42 -11.18 2.63 -21.53
CA ARG A 42 -10.28 3.77 -21.25
C ARG A 42 -9.90 3.86 -19.78
N VAL A 43 -10.85 3.58 -18.88
CA VAL A 43 -10.63 3.59 -17.43
C VAL A 43 -9.74 2.41 -17.02
N HIS A 44 -10.01 1.22 -17.53
CA HIS A 44 -9.14 0.05 -17.35
C HIS A 44 -7.70 0.33 -17.79
N THR A 45 -7.53 0.98 -18.93
CA THR A 45 -6.22 1.33 -19.50
C THR A 45 -5.47 2.32 -18.62
N VAL A 46 -6.12 3.39 -18.16
CA VAL A 46 -5.52 4.39 -17.26
C VAL A 46 -5.08 3.73 -15.95
N VAL A 47 -5.94 2.91 -15.34
CA VAL A 47 -5.58 2.26 -14.07
C VAL A 47 -4.45 1.25 -14.24
N THR A 48 -4.54 0.39 -15.25
CA THR A 48 -3.51 -0.62 -15.53
C THR A 48 -2.16 0.02 -15.84
N THR A 49 -2.16 1.09 -16.64
CA THR A 49 -0.94 1.83 -16.99
C THR A 49 -0.40 2.58 -15.78
N GLY A 50 -1.27 3.19 -14.96
CA GLY A 50 -0.89 3.84 -13.71
C GLY A 50 -0.21 2.88 -12.74
N ILE A 51 -0.78 1.68 -12.54
CA ILE A 51 -0.18 0.63 -11.70
C ILE A 51 1.19 0.22 -12.26
N ARG A 52 1.28 -0.05 -13.56
CA ARG A 52 2.54 -0.41 -14.22
C ARG A 52 3.62 0.65 -13.96
N ASN A 53 3.31 1.91 -14.23
CA ASN A 53 4.23 3.03 -14.09
C ASN A 53 4.63 3.24 -12.63
N MET A 54 3.69 3.10 -11.70
CA MET A 54 3.96 3.18 -10.26
C MET A 54 4.95 2.09 -9.81
N VAL A 55 4.74 0.84 -10.24
CA VAL A 55 5.64 -0.28 -9.93
C VAL A 55 7.03 -0.04 -10.49
N GLN A 56 7.10 0.34 -11.77
CA GLN A 56 8.37 0.62 -12.43
C GLN A 56 9.09 1.78 -11.73
N ALA A 57 8.42 2.91 -11.50
CA ALA A 57 9.00 4.07 -10.82
C ALA A 57 9.43 3.75 -9.39
N THR A 58 8.74 2.85 -8.70
CA THR A 58 9.12 2.40 -7.36
C THR A 58 10.44 1.64 -7.40
N LEU A 59 10.61 0.71 -8.33
CA LEU A 59 11.80 -0.15 -8.38
C LEU A 59 13.00 0.53 -9.04
N THR A 60 12.77 1.28 -10.12
CA THR A 60 13.82 1.98 -10.89
C THR A 60 14.05 3.41 -10.41
N GLY A 61 13.23 3.92 -9.50
CA GLY A 61 13.31 5.28 -8.99
C GLY A 61 14.71 5.60 -8.47
N THR A 62 15.20 6.80 -8.77
CA THR A 62 16.48 7.28 -8.27
C THR A 62 16.46 7.32 -6.76
N GLU A 63 17.55 6.92 -6.11
CA GLU A 63 17.71 6.94 -4.64
C GLU A 63 17.46 8.33 -4.01
N HIS A 64 17.49 9.40 -4.81
CA HIS A 64 17.19 10.78 -4.44
C HIS A 64 15.76 11.08 -3.94
N THR A 65 14.78 10.17 -4.07
CA THR A 65 13.48 10.35 -3.38
C THR A 65 13.56 10.01 -1.88
N ALA A 66 14.66 9.40 -1.43
CA ALA A 66 14.99 9.12 -0.04
C ALA A 66 15.78 10.28 0.60
N ASN A 67 15.27 11.51 0.49
CA ASN A 67 15.96 12.71 1.03
C ASN A 67 16.00 12.78 2.57
N LYS A 68 15.54 11.75 3.29
CA LYS A 68 15.63 11.68 4.75
C LYS A 68 16.29 10.37 5.13
N GLU A 69 17.31 10.48 5.98
CA GLU A 69 17.93 9.31 6.60
C GLU A 69 16.89 8.58 7.46
N PRO A 70 16.90 7.24 7.47
CA PRO A 70 16.02 6.47 8.35
C PRO A 70 16.31 6.79 9.82
N LEU A 71 15.27 6.67 10.65
CA LEU A 71 15.36 7.00 12.07
C LEU A 71 15.64 5.74 12.87
N TYR A 72 16.92 5.51 13.20
CA TYR A 72 17.38 4.27 13.84
C TYR A 72 17.10 4.25 15.37
N ASP A 73 17.20 5.38 16.07
CA ASP A 73 17.19 5.41 17.55
C ASP A 73 15.85 5.81 18.20
N LEU A 74 14.73 5.41 17.59
CA LEU A 74 13.40 5.72 18.13
C LEU A 74 12.75 4.49 18.75
N SER A 75 12.09 4.68 19.90
CA SER A 75 11.18 3.68 20.44
C SER A 75 10.01 3.43 19.47
N LEU A 76 9.40 2.24 19.55
CA LEU A 76 8.23 1.91 18.73
C LEU A 76 7.10 2.96 18.85
N GLU A 77 6.90 3.54 20.03
CA GLU A 77 5.92 4.59 20.27
C GLU A 77 6.23 5.88 19.51
N GLU A 78 7.50 6.32 19.53
CA GLU A 78 7.95 7.50 18.79
C GLU A 78 7.90 7.28 17.27
N ARG A 79 8.32 6.09 16.79
CA ARG A 79 8.21 5.70 15.38
C ARG A 79 6.75 5.81 14.92
N GLU A 80 5.82 5.28 15.70
CA GLU A 80 4.40 5.28 15.36
C GLU A 80 3.73 6.64 15.49
N GLU A 81 4.16 7.48 16.44
CA GLU A 81 3.67 8.86 16.53
C GLU A 81 4.05 9.65 15.27
N LYS A 82 5.27 9.46 14.76
CA LYS A 82 5.66 10.04 13.45
C LYS A 82 4.77 9.54 12.32
N VAL A 83 4.42 8.25 12.30
CA VAL A 83 3.51 7.70 11.28
C VAL A 83 2.12 8.33 11.37
N ARG A 84 1.57 8.54 12.56
CA ARG A 84 0.28 9.24 12.74
C ARG A 84 0.34 10.68 12.23
N GLN A 85 1.44 11.38 12.47
CA GLN A 85 1.67 12.72 11.94
C GLN A 85 1.79 12.74 10.41
N LEU A 86 2.47 11.75 9.82
CA LEU A 86 2.52 11.57 8.37
C LEU A 86 1.11 11.36 7.79
N ILE A 87 0.31 10.45 8.36
CA ILE A 87 -1.08 10.22 7.91
C ILE A 87 -1.87 11.53 7.92
N LYS A 88 -1.77 12.31 9.00
CA LYS A 88 -2.46 13.61 9.14
C LYS A 88 -1.98 14.62 8.09
N SER A 89 -0.68 14.70 7.84
CA SER A 89 -0.09 15.60 6.85
C SER A 89 -0.55 15.27 5.43
N TYR A 90 -0.41 14.00 5.03
CA TYR A 90 -0.81 13.54 3.69
C TYR A 90 -2.31 13.69 3.44
N LYS A 91 -3.16 13.49 4.47
CA LYS A 91 -4.60 13.79 4.38
C LYS A 91 -4.86 15.27 4.13
N ARG A 92 -4.18 16.15 4.86
CA ARG A 92 -4.34 17.61 4.68
C ARG A 92 -3.94 18.05 3.28
N THR A 93 -2.81 17.57 2.77
CA THR A 93 -2.37 17.83 1.39
C THR A 93 -3.41 17.34 0.39
N ALA A 94 -3.89 16.10 0.54
CA ALA A 94 -4.90 15.52 -0.33
C ALA A 94 -6.26 16.26 -0.28
N ALA A 95 -6.63 16.88 0.85
CA ALA A 95 -7.83 17.72 0.95
C ALA A 95 -7.64 19.11 0.32
N ALA A 96 -6.46 19.70 0.46
CA ALA A 96 -6.14 20.97 -0.20
C ALA A 96 -6.13 20.82 -1.73
N GLU A 97 -5.63 19.68 -2.24
CA GLU A 97 -5.67 19.33 -3.66
C GLU A 97 -7.09 18.90 -4.11
N GLY A 98 -7.85 18.22 -3.24
CA GLY A 98 -9.20 17.74 -3.51
C GLY A 98 -10.32 18.80 -3.48
N ALA A 99 -10.07 19.99 -2.94
CA ALA A 99 -11.03 21.10 -2.94
C ALA A 99 -11.15 21.79 -4.32
N GLY A 100 -10.15 21.65 -5.20
CA GLY A 100 -10.15 22.24 -6.54
C GLY A 100 -10.73 21.35 -7.66
N THR A 101 -10.79 20.03 -7.46
CA THR A 101 -11.14 19.05 -8.51
C THR A 101 -12.59 18.54 -8.43
N GLY A 102 -13.31 18.86 -7.35
CA GLY A 102 -14.72 18.47 -7.16
C GLY A 102 -15.70 19.01 -8.21
N ALA A 103 -15.30 20.02 -9.01
CA ALA A 103 -16.15 20.63 -10.04
C ALA A 103 -15.96 20.05 -11.47
N GLY A 104 -14.92 19.25 -11.74
CA GLY A 104 -14.61 18.79 -13.11
C GLY A 104 -14.88 17.31 -13.41
N GLY A 105 -15.43 16.56 -12.45
CA GLY A 105 -15.92 15.20 -12.65
C GLY A 105 -14.86 14.10 -12.85
N ILE A 106 -15.34 12.90 -13.20
CA ILE A 106 -14.55 11.65 -13.33
C ILE A 106 -13.33 11.80 -14.27
N LEU A 107 -13.42 12.64 -15.31
CA LEU A 107 -12.37 12.80 -16.31
C LEU A 107 -11.11 13.47 -15.76
N LEU A 108 -11.24 14.49 -14.90
CA LEU A 108 -10.09 15.08 -14.21
C LEU A 108 -9.49 14.09 -13.21
N GLY A 109 -10.33 13.35 -12.48
CA GLY A 109 -9.87 12.32 -11.56
C GLY A 109 -9.06 11.18 -12.21
N LEU A 110 -9.36 10.85 -13.47
CA LEU A 110 -8.59 9.86 -14.25
C LEU A 110 -7.22 10.39 -14.67
N ALA A 111 -7.12 11.66 -15.05
CA ALA A 111 -5.84 12.28 -15.42
C ALA A 111 -4.85 12.31 -14.24
N ASP A 112 -5.37 12.55 -13.03
CA ASP A 112 -4.57 12.63 -11.81
C ASP A 112 -4.32 11.26 -11.13
N PHE A 113 -4.90 10.17 -11.65
CA PHE A 113 -4.76 8.85 -11.02
C PHE A 113 -3.29 8.41 -10.81
N PRO A 114 -2.37 8.56 -11.78
CA PRO A 114 -0.96 8.26 -11.55
C PRO A 114 -0.32 9.10 -10.44
N LEU A 115 -0.71 10.38 -10.31
CA LEU A 115 -0.23 11.25 -9.25
C LEU A 115 -0.75 10.77 -7.88
N LEU A 116 -2.03 10.38 -7.78
CA LEU A 116 -2.61 9.80 -6.57
C LEU A 116 -1.89 8.52 -6.12
N LEU A 117 -1.47 7.68 -7.07
CA LEU A 117 -0.62 6.51 -6.78
C LEU A 117 0.76 6.94 -6.26
N GLY A 118 1.40 7.92 -6.92
CA GLY A 118 2.70 8.45 -6.52
C GLY A 118 2.70 8.99 -5.08
N ILE A 119 1.68 9.77 -4.70
CA ILE A 119 1.52 10.31 -3.33
C ILE A 119 1.43 9.17 -2.31
N LYS A 120 0.71 8.10 -2.63
CA LYS A 120 0.55 6.93 -1.73
C LYS A 120 1.83 6.12 -1.59
N MET A 121 2.59 5.96 -2.68
CA MET A 121 3.91 5.33 -2.61
C MET A 121 4.90 6.19 -1.81
N LYS A 122 4.89 7.51 -2.01
CA LYS A 122 5.73 8.41 -1.21
C LYS A 122 5.38 8.37 0.27
N PHE A 123 4.08 8.31 0.60
CA PHE A 123 3.63 8.09 1.97
C PHE A 123 4.19 6.80 2.56
N LEU A 124 4.10 5.67 1.84
CA LEU A 124 4.66 4.39 2.31
C LEU A 124 6.18 4.45 2.49
N PHE A 125 6.91 5.16 1.64
CA PHE A 125 8.34 5.39 1.83
C PHE A 125 8.66 6.21 3.08
N ASP A 126 7.87 7.25 3.38
CA ASP A 126 8.06 8.02 4.62
C ASP A 126 7.74 7.17 5.85
N VAL A 127 6.75 6.27 5.77
CA VAL A 127 6.46 5.31 6.85
C VAL A 127 7.62 4.33 7.04
N ALA A 128 8.19 3.78 5.95
CA ALA A 128 9.37 2.91 6.01
C ALA A 128 10.53 3.56 6.78
N GLN A 129 10.86 4.80 6.42
CA GLN A 129 11.92 5.58 7.04
C GLN A 129 11.61 5.92 8.51
N ALA A 130 10.34 6.20 8.83
CA ALA A 130 9.89 6.41 10.21
C ALA A 130 10.05 5.15 11.08
N TYR A 131 10.03 3.97 10.46
CA TYR A 131 10.31 2.69 11.10
C TYR A 131 11.80 2.30 11.09
N GLY A 132 12.68 3.11 10.49
CA GLY A 132 14.12 2.84 10.41
C GLY A 132 14.57 2.05 9.17
N TYR A 133 13.67 1.80 8.21
CA TYR A 133 14.01 1.03 7.01
C TYR A 133 14.48 1.94 5.86
N ASP A 134 15.57 1.53 5.21
CA ASP A 134 16.18 2.28 4.12
C ASP A 134 15.55 1.96 2.77
N VAL A 135 14.78 2.91 2.22
CA VAL A 135 14.15 2.77 0.90
C VAL A 135 15.13 2.94 -0.27
N ARG A 136 16.42 3.20 -0.02
CA ARG A 136 17.49 3.07 -1.03
C ARG A 136 17.76 1.60 -1.33
N ASP A 137 17.55 0.71 -0.36
CA ASP A 137 17.56 -0.73 -0.58
C ASP A 137 16.38 -1.13 -1.46
N TYR A 138 16.67 -1.83 -2.56
CA TYR A 138 15.64 -2.28 -3.49
C TYR A 138 14.70 -3.31 -2.85
N ARG A 139 15.19 -4.08 -1.87
CA ARG A 139 14.40 -5.04 -1.10
C ARG A 139 13.32 -4.32 -0.31
N GLU A 140 13.65 -3.17 0.28
CA GLU A 140 12.66 -2.34 0.98
C GLU A 140 11.58 -1.81 0.03
N ARG A 141 11.96 -1.45 -1.20
CA ARG A 141 10.98 -1.03 -2.22
C ARG A 141 10.04 -2.18 -2.61
N LEU A 142 10.55 -3.41 -2.65
CA LEU A 142 9.71 -4.61 -2.84
C LEU A 142 8.76 -4.80 -1.65
N PHE A 143 9.21 -4.60 -0.42
CA PHE A 143 8.34 -4.66 0.76
C PHE A 143 7.22 -3.61 0.67
N VAL A 144 7.55 -2.36 0.35
CA VAL A 144 6.59 -1.26 0.18
C VAL A 144 5.55 -1.58 -0.90
N LEU A 145 5.95 -2.20 -2.01
CA LEU A 145 5.01 -2.71 -3.02
C LEU A 145 4.06 -3.77 -2.45
N ARG A 146 4.53 -4.67 -1.58
CA ARG A 146 3.66 -5.65 -0.88
C ARG A 146 2.68 -4.98 0.08
N LEU A 147 3.09 -3.93 0.78
CA LEU A 147 2.17 -3.14 1.64
C LEU A 147 1.01 -2.59 0.82
N PHE A 148 1.32 -2.03 -0.35
CA PHE A 148 0.32 -1.53 -1.28
C PHE A 148 -0.59 -2.67 -1.77
N GLN A 149 -0.03 -3.82 -2.18
CA GLN A 149 -0.83 -5.00 -2.56
C GLN A 149 -1.77 -5.45 -1.45
N LEU A 150 -1.30 -5.52 -0.20
CA LEU A 150 -2.12 -5.98 0.92
C LEU A 150 -3.30 -5.03 1.18
N ALA A 151 -3.07 -3.71 1.14
CA ALA A 151 -4.14 -2.73 1.32
C ALA A 151 -5.21 -2.84 0.22
N PHE A 152 -4.76 -3.05 -1.02
CA PHE A 152 -5.60 -2.95 -2.20
C PHE A 152 -5.98 -4.27 -2.86
N SER A 153 -5.70 -5.40 -2.21
CA SER A 153 -6.18 -6.73 -2.58
C SER A 153 -7.45 -7.11 -1.84
N SER A 154 -8.16 -8.11 -2.35
CA SER A 154 -9.41 -8.63 -1.78
C SER A 154 -9.46 -10.15 -1.82
N GLY A 155 -10.32 -10.73 -0.97
CA GLY A 155 -10.53 -12.18 -0.93
C GLY A 155 -9.24 -12.96 -0.66
N ASP A 156 -9.02 -14.02 -1.44
CA ASP A 156 -7.88 -14.93 -1.25
C ASP A 156 -6.54 -14.26 -1.53
N LYS A 157 -6.48 -13.32 -2.48
CA LYS A 157 -5.27 -12.53 -2.76
C LYS A 157 -4.82 -11.67 -1.59
N ARG A 158 -5.76 -11.20 -0.76
CA ARG A 158 -5.44 -10.47 0.47
C ARG A 158 -4.84 -11.38 1.55
N ILE A 159 -5.33 -12.61 1.63
CA ILE A 159 -4.80 -13.63 2.55
C ILE A 159 -3.38 -14.01 2.11
N GLU A 160 -3.19 -14.22 0.81
CA GLU A 160 -1.87 -14.51 0.21
C GLU A 160 -0.89 -13.34 0.44
N ALA A 161 -1.32 -12.10 0.22
CA ALA A 161 -0.49 -10.92 0.47
C ALA A 161 -0.09 -10.78 1.95
N LEU A 162 -1.00 -11.06 2.89
CA LEU A 162 -0.68 -11.04 4.32
C LEU A 162 0.38 -12.10 4.66
N LYS A 163 0.23 -13.31 4.14
CA LYS A 163 1.21 -14.39 4.34
C LYS A 163 2.60 -13.97 3.86
N ARG A 164 2.69 -13.33 2.69
CA ARG A 164 3.95 -12.80 2.14
C ARG A 164 4.58 -11.68 2.98
N ILE A 165 3.79 -10.96 3.79
CA ILE A 165 4.32 -9.98 4.77
C ILE A 165 4.87 -10.70 5.99
N GLU A 166 4.20 -11.75 6.46
CA GLU A 166 4.63 -12.53 7.63
C GLU A 166 5.93 -13.30 7.37
N GLU A 167 6.12 -13.76 6.13
CA GLU A 167 7.31 -14.49 5.68
C GLU A 167 8.42 -13.56 5.16
N TRP A 168 8.24 -12.23 5.27
CA TRP A 168 9.15 -11.28 4.63
C TRP A 168 10.57 -11.33 5.17
N GLU A 169 10.77 -11.47 6.48
CA GLU A 169 12.12 -11.49 7.06
C GLU A 169 12.94 -12.70 6.60
N GLU A 170 12.28 -13.85 6.45
CA GLU A 170 12.91 -15.03 5.87
C GLU A 170 13.26 -14.77 4.40
N GLU A 171 12.31 -14.26 3.60
CA GLU A 171 12.53 -13.99 2.19
C GLU A 171 13.62 -12.93 1.95
N TYR A 172 13.64 -11.87 2.76
CA TYR A 172 14.58 -10.75 2.67
C TYR A 172 16.04 -11.21 2.67
N ASN A 173 16.35 -12.22 3.47
CA ASN A 173 17.68 -12.80 3.61
C ASN A 173 18.11 -13.65 2.40
N TYR A 174 17.16 -14.17 1.62
CA TYR A 174 17.43 -14.96 0.41
C TYR A 174 17.31 -14.15 -0.89
N LEU A 175 16.94 -12.87 -0.82
CA LEU A 175 16.89 -12.01 -2.00
C LEU A 175 18.30 -11.79 -2.56
N PRO A 176 18.49 -11.90 -3.90
CA PRO A 176 19.79 -11.76 -4.53
C PRO A 176 20.33 -10.32 -4.42
N SER A 177 21.51 -10.05 -4.98
CA SER A 177 21.96 -8.66 -5.10
C SER A 177 21.02 -7.85 -6.00
N LYS A 178 20.94 -6.51 -5.81
CA LYS A 178 20.14 -5.63 -6.69
C LYS A 178 20.47 -5.86 -8.17
N ARG A 179 21.75 -6.00 -8.49
CA ARG A 179 22.21 -6.24 -9.86
C ARG A 179 21.65 -7.55 -10.42
N GLU A 180 21.85 -8.64 -9.70
CA GLU A 180 21.38 -9.96 -10.09
C GLU A 180 19.85 -10.03 -10.21
N TYR A 181 19.13 -9.41 -9.26
CA TYR A 181 17.67 -9.29 -9.32
C TYR A 181 17.21 -8.60 -10.62
N MET A 182 17.81 -7.44 -10.92
CA MET A 182 17.43 -6.63 -12.08
C MET A 182 17.80 -7.29 -13.42
N GLU A 183 18.85 -8.13 -13.45
CA GLU A 183 19.29 -8.89 -14.63
C GLU A 183 18.34 -10.06 -14.97
N HIS A 184 17.77 -10.74 -13.96
CA HIS A 184 17.02 -11.99 -14.15
C HIS A 184 15.50 -11.85 -14.04
N VAL A 185 15.00 -10.73 -13.50
CA VAL A 185 13.56 -10.55 -13.31
C VAL A 185 12.85 -10.41 -14.67
N ASP A 186 11.84 -11.25 -14.92
CA ASP A 186 10.88 -10.99 -15.99
C ASP A 186 9.95 -9.86 -15.56
N TRP A 187 10.27 -8.65 -16.02
CA TRP A 187 9.51 -7.44 -15.71
C TRP A 187 8.06 -7.51 -16.15
N LYS A 188 7.77 -8.16 -17.27
CA LYS A 188 6.41 -8.26 -17.80
C LYS A 188 5.59 -9.19 -16.92
N GLU A 189 6.13 -10.35 -16.59
CA GLU A 189 5.49 -11.30 -15.68
C GLU A 189 5.30 -10.70 -14.29
N PHE A 190 6.34 -10.06 -13.73
CA PHE A 190 6.25 -9.39 -12.44
C PHE A 190 5.12 -8.36 -12.40
N GLN A 191 5.01 -7.51 -13.44
CA GLN A 191 3.96 -6.50 -13.52
C GLN A 191 2.56 -7.11 -13.65
N LEU A 192 2.41 -8.18 -14.44
CA LEU A 192 1.13 -8.87 -14.59
C LEU A 192 0.69 -9.51 -13.27
N ASN A 193 1.60 -10.26 -12.64
CA ASN A 193 1.38 -10.86 -11.33
C ASN A 193 1.07 -9.79 -10.28
N TYR A 194 1.80 -8.67 -10.28
CA TYR A 194 1.54 -7.57 -9.35
C TYR A 194 0.13 -6.99 -9.52
N ARG A 195 -0.25 -6.66 -10.76
CA ARG A 195 -1.57 -6.09 -11.09
C ARG A 195 -2.69 -7.05 -10.68
N ASP A 196 -2.51 -8.35 -10.88
CA ASP A 196 -3.54 -9.35 -10.61
C ASP A 196 -3.85 -9.54 -9.11
N PHE A 197 -2.94 -9.10 -8.23
CA PHE A 197 -3.24 -8.98 -6.79
C PHE A 197 -4.10 -7.76 -6.45
N ILE A 198 -4.07 -6.71 -7.26
CA ILE A 198 -4.80 -5.48 -7.01
C ILE A 198 -6.25 -5.64 -7.42
N ASP A 199 -7.16 -5.37 -6.48
CA ASP A 199 -8.60 -5.33 -6.73
C ASP A 199 -8.94 -4.03 -7.45
N LEU A 200 -9.07 -4.10 -8.77
CA LEU A 200 -9.34 -2.95 -9.63
C LEU A 200 -10.52 -2.07 -9.14
N PRO A 201 -11.66 -2.62 -8.70
CA PRO A 201 -12.71 -1.87 -8.02
C PRO A 201 -12.24 -0.95 -6.88
N LYS A 202 -11.28 -1.39 -6.05
CA LYS A 202 -10.71 -0.53 -5.00
C LYS A 202 -9.88 0.60 -5.58
N MET A 203 -9.18 0.38 -6.69
CA MET A 203 -8.47 1.45 -7.41
C MET A 203 -9.43 2.51 -7.94
N LEU A 204 -10.57 2.07 -8.51
CA LEU A 204 -11.56 3.00 -9.04
C LEU A 204 -12.19 3.85 -7.95
N GLN A 205 -12.45 3.28 -6.77
CA GLN A 205 -12.96 4.04 -5.62
C GLN A 205 -12.04 5.19 -5.19
N MET A 206 -10.76 5.20 -5.59
CA MET A 206 -9.84 6.30 -5.32
C MET A 206 -10.07 7.50 -6.26
N ILE A 207 -10.70 7.26 -7.42
CA ILE A 207 -10.97 8.29 -8.42
C ILE A 207 -12.24 9.04 -8.01
N PRO A 208 -12.21 10.38 -7.86
CA PRO A 208 -13.40 11.16 -7.56
C PRO A 208 -14.57 10.85 -8.52
N GLY A 209 -15.74 10.58 -7.95
CA GLY A 209 -16.95 10.25 -8.71
C GLY A 209 -17.18 8.76 -8.96
N PHE A 210 -16.25 7.88 -8.56
CA PHE A 210 -16.45 6.43 -8.59
C PHE A 210 -16.77 5.87 -7.19
N GLY A 211 -17.88 5.11 -7.07
CA GLY A 211 -18.22 4.33 -5.88
C GLY A 211 -19.10 5.05 -4.84
N ALA A 212 -19.25 4.41 -3.67
CA ALA A 212 -20.13 4.87 -2.59
C ALA A 212 -19.51 5.98 -1.71
N ILE A 213 -18.21 6.23 -1.84
CA ILE A 213 -17.48 7.27 -1.09
C ILE A 213 -17.06 8.34 -2.11
N VAL A 214 -17.57 9.56 -1.95
CA VAL A 214 -17.37 10.63 -2.93
C VAL A 214 -16.22 11.54 -2.51
N GLY A 215 -15.28 11.77 -3.44
CA GLY A 215 -14.28 12.83 -3.35
C GLY A 215 -13.28 12.67 -2.20
N ALA A 216 -13.05 13.76 -1.45
CA ALA A 216 -12.04 13.83 -0.37
C ALA A 216 -12.19 12.73 0.70
N ALA A 217 -13.42 12.26 0.97
CA ALA A 217 -13.67 11.18 1.91
C ALA A 217 -13.03 9.85 1.47
N ALA A 218 -12.98 9.57 0.17
CA ALA A 218 -12.35 8.36 -0.37
C ALA A 218 -10.83 8.43 -0.21
N ASN A 219 -10.24 9.58 -0.53
CA ASN A 219 -8.80 9.79 -0.36
C ASN A 219 -8.37 9.63 1.09
N TYR A 220 -9.15 10.14 2.04
CA TYR A 220 -8.90 10.00 3.47
C TYR A 220 -8.97 8.54 3.90
N HIS A 221 -10.02 7.84 3.49
CA HIS A 221 -10.21 6.43 3.80
C HIS A 221 -9.04 5.57 3.32
N PHE A 222 -8.56 5.78 2.08
CA PHE A 222 -7.45 5.00 1.55
C PHE A 222 -6.10 5.33 2.20
N LEU A 223 -5.91 6.56 2.69
CA LEU A 223 -4.73 6.90 3.49
C LEU A 223 -4.78 6.25 4.88
N ASP A 224 -5.96 6.19 5.52
CA ASP A 224 -6.12 5.43 6.76
C ASP A 224 -5.85 3.94 6.56
N LEU A 225 -6.40 3.36 5.49
CA LEU A 225 -6.19 1.97 5.15
C LEU A 225 -4.70 1.66 4.92
N LEU A 226 -4.00 2.52 4.17
CA LEU A 226 -2.56 2.37 3.94
C LEU A 226 -1.77 2.56 5.24
N GLY A 227 -2.13 3.53 6.08
CA GLY A 227 -1.50 3.75 7.38
C GLY A 227 -1.66 2.55 8.31
N GLU A 228 -2.88 2.04 8.48
CA GLU A 228 -3.18 0.84 9.27
C GLU A 228 -2.41 -0.38 8.73
N THR A 229 -2.36 -0.54 7.40
CA THR A 229 -1.66 -1.66 6.75
C THR A 229 -0.16 -1.57 6.96
N ALA A 230 0.45 -0.41 6.71
CA ALA A 230 1.89 -0.22 6.84
C ALA A 230 2.34 -0.36 8.30
N MET A 231 1.65 0.29 9.24
CA MET A 231 1.98 0.18 10.67
C MET A 231 1.95 -1.27 11.14
N ASN A 232 0.87 -2.01 10.85
CA ASN A 232 0.78 -3.41 11.29
C ASN A 232 1.79 -4.32 10.59
N SER A 233 2.12 -4.06 9.33
CA SER A 233 3.12 -4.86 8.60
C SER A 233 4.53 -4.62 9.12
N TYR A 234 4.92 -3.38 9.42
CA TYR A 234 6.22 -3.11 10.06
C TYR A 234 6.29 -3.62 11.50
N ARG A 235 5.18 -3.59 12.25
CA ARG A 235 5.12 -4.25 13.57
C ARG A 235 5.37 -5.75 13.46
N ILE A 236 4.74 -6.44 12.49
CA ILE A 236 4.98 -7.87 12.24
C ILE A 236 6.46 -8.10 12.01
N ARG A 237 7.07 -7.30 11.14
CA ARG A 237 8.49 -7.36 10.79
C ARG A 237 9.40 -7.20 12.00
N LEU A 238 9.24 -6.10 12.75
CA LEU A 238 10.01 -5.82 13.97
C LEU A 238 9.87 -6.94 15.01
N PHE A 239 8.66 -7.43 15.24
CA PHE A 239 8.43 -8.50 16.21
C PHE A 239 9.00 -9.85 15.75
N GLU A 240 9.23 -10.05 14.46
CA GLU A 240 9.89 -11.25 13.94
C GLU A 240 11.40 -11.14 14.09
N GLN A 241 11.99 -10.00 13.76
CA GLN A 241 13.41 -9.69 13.99
C GLN A 241 13.80 -9.87 15.47
N GLU A 242 12.98 -9.36 16.38
CA GLU A 242 13.18 -9.54 17.82
C GLU A 242 13.16 -11.02 18.27
N LYS A 243 12.31 -11.86 17.66
CA LYS A 243 12.29 -13.29 17.97
C LYS A 243 13.52 -14.00 17.44
N ASN A 244 14.04 -13.54 16.30
CA ASN A 244 15.24 -14.07 15.67
C ASN A 244 16.53 -13.59 16.37
N GLY A 245 16.42 -12.66 17.33
CA GLY A 245 17.54 -12.14 18.10
C GLY A 245 18.35 -11.06 17.37
N GLU A 246 17.74 -10.38 16.41
CA GLU A 246 18.34 -9.21 15.74
C GLU A 246 18.19 -7.96 16.64
N ASP A 247 19.28 -7.21 16.82
CA ASP A 247 19.26 -5.94 17.56
C ASP A 247 18.47 -4.88 16.77
N LEU A 248 17.50 -4.22 17.42
CA LEU A 248 16.55 -3.26 16.85
C LEU A 248 17.01 -1.79 16.88
#